data_AF-A0AAY5KCV0-F1
#
_entry.id   AF-A0AAY5KCV0-F1
#
_cell.length_a   1.000
_cell.length_b   1.000
_cell.length_c   1.000
_cell.angle_alpha   90.00
_cell.angle_beta   90.00
_cell.angle_gamma   90.00
#
_symmetry.space_group_name_H-M   'P 1'
#
loop_
_entity.id
_entity.type
_entity.pdbx_description
1 polymer ?
#
loop_
_entity_poly.entity_id
_entity_poly.type
_entity_poly.pdbx_seq_one_letter_code
_entity_poly.pdbx_strand_id
1 'polypeptide(L)'
;MVTDPSVQLLCRRPWEARHVWYAILKTLSPGHNTVCEKQSTPIALRKSKLSLTTHSAACLFVASRNATTSTNLKDVLTDLVPKEQSRIKNFKAQYGKTNIGSITVDMIYGGMRGMKGLVYETSVLDADEGIRFRGYSIPECQRLLPKAPGGEEPLPEGLFWLLVTGQVPSQEQASWLSKEWAKRAALPSHVVTMLDNFPTNLHPMSQFSAAITALNSESSFARAYSEGVNKAKYWEYIYEDSMDLIAKLPCVAAKIYRNLYREGSSIGAIDSSLDWSHNFTNMLGYSDATFTELMRLYLTIHSDHEGGNVSAHTSHLVGSALSDPYLSFSAAMNGLAGPLHGLANQEVLVWLTALQKEMGGEVSDEAMRDYIWNTLKSGRVVPGYGHAVLRKTDPRYTCQQEFAFKHLPNDPMFKLVHQLYKIVPNVLLEQGKAKNPWPNVDAHSGVLLQYYGMTEMNYYTVLFGVSRALGVLAQLIWSRALGFPLERPKSMSTDGLMTLVGANKSG
;
A
#
# COMPACT_ATOMS: atom_id res chain seq x y z
N MET A 1 27.63 -38.66 33.38
CA MET A 1 27.49 -40.07 32.97
C MET A 1 26.06 -40.48 33.29
N VAL A 2 25.12 -40.76 32.39
CA VAL A 2 25.00 -40.95 30.93
C VAL A 2 23.49 -40.71 30.69
N THR A 3 23.03 -39.59 30.13
CA THR A 3 22.62 -39.37 28.71
C THR A 3 21.93 -40.54 28.01
N ASP A 4 20.63 -40.42 27.75
CA ASP A 4 20.01 -40.97 26.53
C ASP A 4 19.16 -39.87 25.86
N PRO A 5 19.52 -39.40 24.65
CA PRO A 5 18.83 -38.39 23.88
C PRO A 5 18.12 -39.00 22.65
N SER A 6 16.79 -39.00 22.61
CA SER A 6 16.07 -39.31 21.36
C SER A 6 14.63 -38.79 21.32
N VAL A 7 14.47 -37.45 21.30
CA VAL A 7 13.30 -36.82 20.66
C VAL A 7 13.80 -35.66 19.82
N GLN A 8 14.24 -35.97 18.60
CA GLN A 8 14.50 -34.95 17.57
C GLN A 8 13.16 -34.38 17.09
N LEU A 9 12.87 -33.14 17.49
CA LEU A 9 11.86 -32.30 16.85
C LEU A 9 12.34 -31.96 15.43
N LEU A 10 11.82 -32.67 14.43
CA LEU A 10 11.96 -32.28 13.02
C LEU A 10 11.02 -31.10 12.74
N CYS A 11 11.48 -29.88 13.03
CA CYS A 11 10.94 -28.67 12.40
C CYS A 11 11.33 -28.70 10.91
N ARG A 12 10.51 -29.34 10.08
CA ARG A 12 10.58 -29.19 8.63
C ARG A 12 10.10 -27.79 8.25
N ARG A 13 10.96 -27.10 7.51
CA ARG A 13 10.81 -25.72 7.01
C ARG A 13 9.51 -25.54 6.19
N PRO A 14 8.88 -24.35 6.18
CA PRO A 14 7.70 -24.05 5.37
C PRO A 14 8.13 -23.64 3.96
N TRP A 15 8.41 -24.61 3.09
CA TRP A 15 8.75 -24.38 1.68
C TRP A 15 8.10 -25.37 0.70
N GLU A 16 7.19 -26.25 1.19
CA GLU A 16 6.50 -27.25 0.35
C GLU A 16 4.98 -27.09 0.30
N ALA A 17 4.44 -25.88 0.49
CA ALA A 17 2.99 -25.61 0.39
C ALA A 17 2.61 -24.74 -0.83
N ARG A 18 3.37 -24.78 -1.92
CA ARG A 18 3.05 -24.01 -3.14
C ARG A 18 2.96 -24.83 -4.41
N HIS A 19 2.46 -26.07 -4.39
CA HIS A 19 2.27 -26.84 -5.64
C HIS A 19 0.94 -27.57 -5.68
N VAL A 20 -0.15 -26.90 -6.09
CA VAL A 20 -1.23 -27.51 -6.90
C VAL A 20 -1.86 -26.39 -7.75
N TRP A 21 -2.22 -26.72 -8.99
CA TRP A 21 -3.02 -25.97 -9.96
C TRP A 21 -2.26 -25.07 -10.94
N TYR A 22 -1.81 -25.65 -12.06
CA TYR A 22 -1.98 -25.09 -13.41
C TYR A 22 -1.61 -26.16 -14.45
N ALA A 23 -2.61 -26.89 -14.97
CA ALA A 23 -2.47 -27.65 -16.21
C ALA A 23 -3.84 -28.12 -16.73
N ILE A 24 -4.65 -27.28 -17.38
CA ILE A 24 -5.61 -27.75 -18.41
C ILE A 24 -5.83 -26.63 -19.46
N LEU A 25 -5.74 -27.05 -20.73
CA LEU A 25 -6.31 -26.49 -21.98
C LEU A 25 -5.29 -26.04 -23.03
N LYS A 26 -5.04 -26.92 -24.01
CA LYS A 26 -4.99 -26.56 -25.44
C LYS A 26 -5.11 -27.82 -26.31
N THR A 27 -6.31 -28.04 -26.86
CA THR A 27 -6.54 -28.79 -28.11
C THR A 27 -7.90 -28.39 -28.67
N LEU A 28 -7.96 -27.34 -29.48
CA LEU A 28 -8.96 -27.21 -30.54
C LEU A 28 -8.37 -26.40 -31.70
N SER A 29 -8.32 -27.03 -32.86
CA SER A 29 -8.10 -26.44 -34.19
C SER A 29 -9.33 -25.61 -34.60
N PRO A 30 -9.20 -24.66 -35.53
CA PRO A 30 -9.72 -24.98 -36.86
C PRO A 30 -8.86 -24.43 -38.01
N GLY A 31 -8.77 -25.23 -39.08
CA GLY A 31 -8.34 -24.77 -40.40
C GLY A 31 -9.50 -24.21 -41.20
N HIS A 32 -9.23 -23.25 -42.09
CA HIS A 32 -9.47 -23.33 -43.54
C HIS A 32 -8.98 -22.04 -44.21
N ASN A 33 -8.09 -22.23 -45.19
CA ASN A 33 -7.64 -21.20 -46.12
C ASN A 33 -8.66 -21.05 -47.26
N THR A 34 -8.97 -19.83 -47.64
CA THR A 34 -9.37 -19.50 -49.02
C THR A 34 -8.77 -18.16 -49.41
N VAL A 35 -8.02 -18.21 -50.52
CA VAL A 35 -7.40 -17.12 -51.26
C VAL A 35 -8.44 -16.48 -52.18
N CYS A 36 -8.41 -15.14 -52.34
CA CYS A 36 -8.81 -14.53 -53.61
C CYS A 36 -8.24 -13.10 -53.81
N GLU A 37 -7.40 -13.03 -54.84
CA GLU A 37 -6.97 -12.00 -55.78
C GLU A 37 -7.19 -10.48 -55.62
N LYS A 38 -6.13 -9.80 -56.06
CA LYS A 38 -5.95 -8.37 -56.36
C LYS A 38 -6.76 -7.94 -57.59
N GLN A 39 -7.28 -6.71 -57.57
CA GLN A 39 -7.40 -5.88 -58.78
C GLN A 39 -7.08 -4.41 -58.48
N SER A 40 -6.46 -3.75 -59.46
CA SER A 40 -5.83 -2.44 -59.39
C SER A 40 -6.41 -1.46 -60.43
N THR A 41 -6.75 -0.24 -59.96
CA THR A 41 -6.73 1.10 -60.63
C THR A 41 -7.70 1.41 -61.80
N PRO A 42 -8.02 2.70 -62.15
CA PRO A 42 -7.39 3.99 -61.78
C PRO A 42 -8.32 5.22 -61.44
N ILE A 43 -7.71 6.16 -60.71
CA ILE A 43 -7.69 7.64 -60.76
C ILE A 43 -8.85 8.43 -61.43
N ALA A 44 -9.45 9.35 -60.65
CA ALA A 44 -9.94 10.65 -61.15
C ALA A 44 -9.64 11.77 -60.15
N LEU A 45 -8.96 12.82 -60.62
CA LEU A 45 -8.53 14.01 -59.87
C LEU A 45 -9.71 14.91 -59.48
N ARG A 46 -9.74 15.37 -58.22
CA ARG A 46 -10.26 16.72 -57.91
C ARG A 46 -9.50 17.35 -56.75
N LYS A 47 -8.91 18.52 -57.04
CA LYS A 47 -8.16 19.39 -56.14
C LYS A 47 -9.06 19.94 -55.03
N SER A 48 -8.63 19.88 -53.77
CA SER A 48 -8.83 20.99 -52.83
C SER A 48 -8.07 20.82 -51.50
N LYS A 49 -7.17 21.78 -51.26
CA LYS A 49 -6.76 22.40 -49.98
C LYS A 49 -6.14 21.50 -48.89
N LEU A 50 -4.84 21.72 -48.72
CA LEU A 50 -4.05 21.48 -47.51
C LEU A 50 -4.81 21.99 -46.27
N SER A 51 -5.01 21.10 -45.29
CA SER A 51 -5.25 21.45 -43.89
C SER A 51 -4.45 20.45 -43.06
N LEU A 52 -3.46 20.97 -42.31
CA LEU A 52 -2.67 20.20 -41.36
C LEU A 52 -3.59 19.74 -40.23
N THR A 53 -3.84 18.44 -40.14
CA THR A 53 -4.45 17.80 -38.98
C THR A 53 -3.43 17.70 -37.86
N THR A 54 -3.52 18.61 -36.89
CA THR A 54 -2.86 18.49 -35.59
C THR A 54 -3.49 17.35 -34.81
N HIS A 55 -2.62 16.52 -34.23
CA HIS A 55 -3.00 15.41 -33.36
C HIS A 55 -3.80 15.91 -32.15
N SER A 56 -4.82 15.13 -31.76
CA SER A 56 -5.60 15.31 -30.54
C SER A 56 -4.71 15.47 -29.32
N ALA A 57 -4.63 16.69 -28.80
CA ALA A 57 -4.24 16.93 -27.43
C ALA A 57 -5.37 16.39 -26.52
N ALA A 58 -5.07 15.37 -25.74
CA ALA A 58 -5.91 14.98 -24.62
C ALA A 58 -5.97 16.18 -23.65
N CYS A 59 -7.13 16.84 -23.60
CA CYS A 59 -7.41 17.88 -22.63
C CYS A 59 -7.37 17.26 -21.22
N LEU A 60 -6.25 17.41 -20.52
CA LEU A 60 -6.20 17.32 -19.06
C LEU A 60 -7.08 18.45 -18.51
N PHE A 61 -8.34 18.14 -18.21
CA PHE A 61 -9.15 18.98 -17.35
C PHE A 61 -8.57 18.89 -15.93
N VAL A 62 -7.54 19.69 -15.65
CA VAL A 62 -7.27 20.14 -14.29
C VAL A 62 -8.39 21.11 -13.97
N ALA A 63 -9.51 20.58 -13.46
CA ALA A 63 -10.50 21.44 -12.82
C ALA A 63 -9.75 22.16 -11.70
N SER A 64 -9.51 23.46 -11.85
CA SER A 64 -9.02 24.32 -10.79
C SER A 64 -10.09 24.34 -9.69
N ARG A 65 -10.05 23.34 -8.80
CA ARG A 65 -10.81 23.36 -7.56
C ARG A 65 -10.27 24.56 -6.81
N ASN A 66 -11.10 25.59 -6.62
CA ASN A 66 -10.72 26.78 -5.83
C ASN A 66 -10.12 26.30 -4.50
N ALA A 67 -8.80 26.42 -4.37
CA ALA A 67 -8.09 26.04 -3.16
C ALA A 67 -8.62 26.92 -2.03
N THR A 68 -9.15 26.29 -0.98
CA THR A 68 -9.61 27.03 0.19
C THR A 68 -8.42 27.66 0.90
N THR A 69 -8.60 28.87 1.41
CA THR A 69 -7.59 29.60 2.18
C THR A 69 -7.53 29.13 3.64
N SER A 70 -8.48 28.30 4.09
CA SER A 70 -8.45 27.77 5.45
C SER A 70 -7.29 26.81 5.65
N THR A 71 -6.57 26.96 6.77
CA THR A 71 -5.56 26.00 7.23
C THR A 71 -6.16 24.85 8.03
N ASN A 72 -7.42 24.96 8.47
CA ASN A 72 -8.10 23.92 9.23
C ASN A 72 -8.71 22.87 8.29
N LEU A 73 -8.12 21.66 8.29
CA LEU A 73 -8.53 20.54 7.43
C LEU A 73 -10.01 20.16 7.61
N LYS A 74 -10.57 20.27 8.81
CA LYS A 74 -11.98 19.92 9.07
C LYS A 74 -12.95 20.89 8.42
N ASP A 75 -12.60 22.18 8.37
CA ASP A 75 -13.41 23.21 7.70
C ASP A 75 -13.40 22.96 6.19
N VAL A 76 -12.23 22.64 5.62
CA VAL A 76 -12.10 22.24 4.20
C VAL A 76 -13.00 21.05 3.90
N LEU A 77 -13.03 20.05 4.78
CA LEU A 77 -13.86 18.87 4.60
C LEU A 77 -15.36 19.19 4.67
N THR A 78 -15.74 20.06 5.60
CA THR A 78 -17.13 20.52 5.75
C THR A 78 -17.69 21.09 4.44
N ASP A 79 -16.85 21.80 3.66
CA ASP A 79 -17.22 22.33 2.35
C ASP A 79 -17.26 21.30 1.22
N LEU A 80 -16.43 20.25 1.31
CA LEU A 80 -16.30 19.22 0.27
C LEU A 80 -17.34 18.11 0.38
N VAL A 81 -17.69 17.72 1.61
CA VAL A 81 -18.60 16.58 1.88
C VAL A 81 -19.96 16.74 1.18
N PRO A 82 -20.69 17.87 1.27
CA PRO A 82 -21.99 18.01 0.61
C PRO A 82 -21.91 17.95 -0.93
N LYS A 83 -20.80 18.42 -1.51
CA LYS A 83 -20.56 18.40 -2.97
C LYS A 83 -20.39 16.96 -3.46
N GLU A 84 -19.57 16.17 -2.77
CA GLU A 84 -19.35 14.77 -3.11
C GLU A 84 -20.57 13.89 -2.83
N GLN A 85 -21.29 14.12 -1.73
CA GLN A 85 -22.59 13.48 -1.48
C GLN A 85 -23.57 13.73 -2.63
N SER A 86 -23.66 14.97 -3.12
CA SER A 86 -24.52 15.35 -4.24
C SER A 86 -24.07 14.68 -5.55
N ARG A 87 -22.75 14.66 -5.83
CA ARG A 87 -22.18 14.00 -7.00
C ARG A 87 -22.53 12.51 -7.03
N ILE A 88 -22.31 11.80 -5.92
CA ILE A 88 -22.59 10.35 -5.82
C ILE A 88 -24.09 10.08 -5.89
N LYS A 89 -24.92 10.90 -5.24
CA LYS A 89 -26.39 10.79 -5.33
C LYS A 89 -26.85 10.88 -6.79
N ASN A 90 -26.35 11.87 -7.53
CA ASN A 90 -26.71 12.08 -8.95
C ASN A 90 -26.20 10.93 -9.82
N PHE A 91 -24.95 10.49 -9.63
CA PHE A 91 -24.39 9.35 -10.34
C PHE A 91 -25.21 8.08 -10.12
N LYS A 92 -25.59 7.76 -8.87
CA LYS A 92 -26.43 6.60 -8.54
C LYS A 92 -27.85 6.71 -9.09
N ALA A 93 -28.42 7.91 -9.13
CA ALA A 93 -29.74 8.13 -9.71
C ALA A 93 -29.76 7.79 -11.22
N GLN A 94 -28.69 8.12 -11.93
CA GLN A 94 -28.59 7.86 -13.37
C GLN A 94 -28.09 6.44 -13.70
N TYR A 95 -27.09 5.95 -12.97
CA TYR A 95 -26.33 4.75 -13.35
C TYR A 95 -26.38 3.62 -12.32
N GLY A 96 -27.15 3.74 -11.23
CA GLY A 96 -27.13 2.77 -10.12
C GLY A 96 -27.51 1.34 -10.46
N LYS A 97 -28.13 1.09 -11.63
CA LYS A 97 -28.47 -0.25 -12.15
C LYS A 97 -27.55 -0.72 -13.29
N THR A 98 -26.52 0.05 -13.63
CA THR A 98 -25.60 -0.28 -14.72
C THR A 98 -24.74 -1.49 -14.35
N ASN A 99 -24.64 -2.47 -15.25
CA ASN A 99 -23.77 -3.62 -15.06
C ASN A 99 -22.30 -3.22 -15.26
N ILE A 100 -21.44 -3.54 -14.28
CA ILE A 100 -19.99 -3.22 -14.29
C ILE A 100 -19.09 -4.46 -14.37
N GLY A 101 -19.68 -5.66 -14.46
CA GLY A 101 -18.99 -6.94 -14.53
C GLY A 101 -19.90 -8.13 -14.16
N SER A 102 -19.53 -9.33 -14.58
CA SER A 102 -20.18 -10.59 -14.18
C SER A 102 -19.51 -11.21 -12.97
N ILE A 103 -20.26 -12.01 -12.20
CA ILE A 103 -19.73 -12.86 -11.13
C ILE A 103 -19.71 -14.31 -11.63
N THR A 104 -18.58 -14.99 -11.54
CA THR A 104 -18.41 -16.39 -11.95
C THR A 104 -18.09 -17.28 -10.74
N VAL A 105 -18.25 -18.61 -10.89
CA VAL A 105 -17.88 -19.59 -9.86
C VAL A 105 -16.40 -19.45 -9.47
N ASP A 106 -15.51 -19.27 -10.44
CA ASP A 106 -14.07 -19.07 -10.20
C ASP A 106 -13.78 -17.82 -9.38
N MET A 107 -14.55 -16.74 -9.55
CA MET A 107 -14.36 -15.53 -8.75
C MET A 107 -14.75 -15.75 -7.29
N ILE A 108 -15.77 -16.57 -7.01
CA ILE A 108 -16.20 -16.90 -5.64
C ILE A 108 -15.13 -17.74 -4.93
N TYR A 109 -14.64 -18.83 -5.55
CA TYR A 109 -13.56 -19.64 -4.97
C TYR A 109 -12.21 -18.90 -4.94
N GLY A 110 -11.96 -18.06 -5.95
CA GLY A 110 -10.72 -17.32 -6.13
C GLY A 110 -10.59 -16.06 -5.29
N GLY A 111 -11.41 -15.88 -4.26
CA GLY A 111 -11.33 -14.75 -3.33
C GLY A 111 -11.64 -13.41 -4.00
N MET A 112 -12.72 -13.34 -4.78
CA MET A 112 -13.17 -12.15 -5.50
C MET A 112 -12.19 -11.62 -6.55
N ARG A 113 -11.25 -12.45 -7.02
CA ARG A 113 -10.28 -12.06 -8.05
C ARG A 113 -10.98 -11.50 -9.30
N GLY A 114 -10.71 -10.24 -9.62
CA GLY A 114 -11.28 -9.56 -10.79
C GLY A 114 -12.69 -8.98 -10.59
N MET A 115 -13.30 -9.16 -9.41
CA MET A 115 -14.59 -8.55 -9.07
C MET A 115 -14.41 -7.10 -8.64
N LYS A 116 -15.19 -6.19 -9.24
CA LYS A 116 -15.30 -4.80 -8.74
C LYS A 116 -16.29 -4.79 -7.56
N GLY A 117 -15.78 -4.92 -6.33
CA GLY A 117 -16.59 -5.18 -5.14
C GLY A 117 -16.81 -4.01 -4.17
N LEU A 118 -15.99 -2.96 -4.23
CA LEU A 118 -16.05 -1.84 -3.29
C LEU A 118 -15.71 -0.49 -3.96
N VAL A 119 -16.09 0.60 -3.31
CA VAL A 119 -15.71 1.97 -3.68
C VAL A 119 -14.64 2.45 -2.69
N TYR A 120 -13.52 2.91 -3.24
CA TYR A 120 -12.37 3.41 -2.49
C TYR A 120 -11.79 4.60 -3.27
N GLU A 121 -11.75 5.77 -2.65
CA GLU A 121 -11.70 7.07 -3.35
C GLU A 121 -10.32 7.73 -3.31
N THR A 122 -9.45 7.31 -2.39
CA THR A 122 -8.19 7.99 -2.07
C THR A 122 -7.08 7.68 -3.07
N SER A 123 -7.04 6.47 -3.62
CA SER A 123 -6.06 6.06 -4.61
C SER A 123 -6.60 5.06 -5.62
N VAL A 124 -6.03 5.09 -6.84
CA VAL A 124 -6.38 4.19 -7.96
C VAL A 124 -5.11 3.81 -8.69
N LEU A 125 -4.96 2.53 -9.03
CA LEU A 125 -3.83 2.03 -9.80
C LEU A 125 -4.05 2.31 -11.30
N ASP A 126 -3.19 3.13 -11.88
CA ASP A 126 -3.06 3.27 -13.32
C ASP A 126 -2.15 2.15 -13.84
N ALA A 127 -2.63 1.36 -14.82
CA ALA A 127 -1.87 0.23 -15.33
C ALA A 127 -0.58 0.64 -16.04
N ASP A 128 -0.54 1.85 -16.57
CA ASP A 128 0.57 2.40 -17.31
C ASP A 128 1.40 3.37 -16.46
N GLU A 129 0.83 4.07 -15.48
CA GLU A 129 1.55 5.08 -14.67
C GLU A 129 1.77 4.71 -13.18
N GLY A 130 1.22 3.59 -12.72
CA GLY A 130 1.32 3.18 -11.32
C GLY A 130 0.27 3.80 -10.41
N ILE A 131 0.47 3.68 -9.10
CA ILE A 131 -0.50 4.15 -8.13
C ILE A 131 -0.62 5.68 -8.19
N ARG A 132 -1.86 6.18 -8.18
CA ARG A 132 -2.17 7.60 -8.14
C ARG A 132 -2.89 7.95 -6.84
N PHE A 133 -2.44 8.99 -6.15
CA PHE A 133 -3.07 9.56 -4.97
C PHE A 133 -3.98 10.70 -5.39
N ARG A 134 -5.31 10.48 -5.33
CA ARG A 134 -6.32 11.43 -5.84
C ARG A 134 -6.04 11.93 -7.26
N GLY A 135 -5.52 11.05 -8.12
CA GLY A 135 -5.17 11.33 -9.51
C GLY A 135 -3.71 11.75 -9.75
N TYR A 136 -2.97 12.15 -8.72
CA TYR A 136 -1.56 12.53 -8.82
C TYR A 136 -0.65 11.30 -8.72
N SER A 137 0.25 11.12 -9.68
CA SER A 137 1.28 10.09 -9.65
C SER A 137 2.36 10.38 -8.59
N ILE A 138 3.18 9.39 -8.24
CA ILE A 138 4.29 9.57 -7.29
C ILE A 138 5.24 10.70 -7.70
N PRO A 139 5.69 10.83 -8.97
CA PRO A 139 6.54 11.94 -9.38
C PRO A 139 5.84 13.31 -9.27
N GLU A 140 4.54 13.38 -9.55
CA GLU A 140 3.76 14.60 -9.34
C GLU A 140 3.67 14.96 -7.86
N CYS A 141 3.47 13.98 -6.97
CA CYS A 141 3.48 14.17 -5.53
C CYS A 141 4.85 14.65 -5.03
N GLN A 142 5.97 14.05 -5.45
CA GLN A 142 7.32 14.51 -5.08
C GLN A 142 7.55 15.97 -5.49
N ARG A 143 7.05 16.37 -6.66
CA ARG A 143 7.19 17.75 -7.15
C ARG A 143 6.30 18.74 -6.41
N LEU A 144 5.04 18.40 -6.17
CA LEU A 144 4.00 19.34 -5.74
C LEU A 144 3.80 19.40 -4.22
N LEU A 145 4.05 18.31 -3.50
CA LEU A 145 3.80 18.29 -2.06
C LEU A 145 4.83 19.13 -1.30
N PRO A 146 4.40 19.84 -0.23
CA PRO A 146 5.29 20.52 0.70
C PRO A 146 6.39 19.60 1.24
N LYS A 147 7.56 20.19 1.48
CA LYS A 147 8.76 19.53 2.00
C LYS A 147 9.13 20.16 3.34
N ALA A 148 9.97 19.47 4.11
CA ALA A 148 10.55 20.09 5.30
C ALA A 148 11.49 21.24 4.90
N PRO A 149 11.71 22.25 5.76
CA PRO A 149 12.73 23.26 5.52
C PRO A 149 14.11 22.62 5.31
N GLY A 150 14.70 22.84 4.13
CA GLY A 150 15.99 22.23 3.74
C GLY A 150 15.92 20.75 3.34
N GLY A 151 14.73 20.14 3.35
CA GLY A 151 14.49 18.78 2.84
C GLY A 151 14.04 18.78 1.38
N GLU A 152 14.16 17.62 0.75
CA GLU A 152 13.79 17.35 -0.63
C GLU A 152 12.65 16.34 -0.76
N GLU A 153 12.38 15.53 0.26
CA GLU A 153 11.32 14.54 0.23
C GLU A 153 9.95 15.08 0.68
N PRO A 154 8.84 14.60 0.09
CA PRO A 154 7.50 15.07 0.41
C PRO A 154 7.09 14.72 1.85
N LEU A 155 6.44 15.66 2.53
CA LEU A 155 5.92 15.44 3.88
C LEU A 155 4.66 14.55 3.84
N PRO A 156 4.58 13.51 4.71
CA PRO A 156 3.37 12.68 4.83
C PRO A 156 2.11 13.47 5.24
N GLU A 157 2.26 14.58 5.97
CA GLU A 157 1.20 15.55 6.24
C GLU A 157 0.57 16.06 4.94
N GLY A 158 1.42 16.45 3.99
CA GLY A 158 0.99 16.96 2.71
C GLY A 158 0.22 15.91 1.91
N LEU A 159 0.70 14.66 1.96
CA LEU A 159 0.02 13.53 1.36
C LEU A 159 -1.35 13.27 2.03
N PHE A 160 -1.43 13.23 3.36
CA PHE A 160 -2.69 12.99 4.05
C PHE A 160 -3.73 14.05 3.70
N TRP A 161 -3.33 15.33 3.66
CA TRP A 161 -4.19 16.42 3.19
C TRP A 161 -4.69 16.16 1.77
N LEU A 162 -3.80 15.75 0.85
CA LEU A 162 -4.18 15.39 -0.51
C LEU A 162 -5.19 14.25 -0.52
N LEU A 163 -4.96 13.16 0.20
CA LEU A 163 -5.88 12.02 0.25
C LEU A 163 -7.26 12.41 0.82
N VAL A 164 -7.28 13.26 1.82
CA VAL A 164 -8.51 13.71 2.48
C VAL A 164 -9.28 14.71 1.62
N THR A 165 -8.62 15.63 0.92
CA THR A 165 -9.30 16.76 0.23
C THR A 165 -9.35 16.64 -1.29
N GLY A 166 -8.46 15.84 -1.88
CA GLY A 166 -8.19 15.84 -3.32
C GLY A 166 -7.47 17.10 -3.81
N GLN A 167 -6.90 17.91 -2.90
CA GLN A 167 -6.20 19.15 -3.21
C GLN A 167 -4.77 19.10 -2.68
N VAL A 168 -3.81 19.63 -3.44
CA VAL A 168 -2.43 19.80 -2.98
C VAL A 168 -2.40 20.90 -1.92
N PRO A 169 -1.89 20.66 -0.70
CA PRO A 169 -1.85 21.68 0.35
C PRO A 169 -0.77 22.73 0.11
N SER A 170 -0.96 23.92 0.70
CA SER A 170 0.10 24.90 0.89
C SER A 170 1.09 24.47 1.99
N GLN A 171 2.23 25.16 2.08
CA GLN A 171 3.21 24.93 3.15
C GLN A 171 2.60 25.22 4.54
N GLU A 172 1.75 26.23 4.64
CA GLU A 172 1.06 26.60 5.89
C GLU A 172 0.06 25.54 6.33
N GLN A 173 -0.67 24.93 5.38
CA GLN A 173 -1.59 23.83 5.63
C GLN A 173 -0.86 22.57 6.13
N ALA A 174 0.25 22.20 5.47
CA ALA A 174 1.09 21.10 5.93
C ALA A 174 1.67 21.38 7.32
N SER A 175 2.17 22.60 7.56
CA SER A 175 2.73 23.01 8.86
C SER A 175 1.68 23.05 9.98
N TRP A 176 0.44 23.44 9.65
CA TRP A 176 -0.69 23.36 10.59
C TRP A 176 -0.96 21.90 10.97
N LEU A 177 -0.95 20.99 10.00
CA LEU A 177 -1.21 19.57 10.24
C LEU A 177 -0.10 18.92 11.09
N SER A 178 1.18 19.24 10.84
CA SER A 178 2.30 18.79 11.68
C SER A 178 2.10 19.20 13.15
N LYS A 179 1.69 20.46 13.39
CA LYS A 179 1.40 20.97 14.74
C LYS A 179 0.21 20.28 15.37
N GLU A 180 -0.85 20.00 14.61
CA GLU A 180 -2.02 19.28 15.13
C GLU A 180 -1.65 17.85 15.54
N TRP A 181 -0.88 17.12 14.73
CA TRP A 181 -0.45 15.79 15.11
C TRP A 181 0.50 15.79 16.31
N ALA A 182 1.41 16.76 16.41
CA ALA A 182 2.26 16.89 17.60
C ALA A 182 1.44 17.09 18.89
N LYS A 183 0.37 17.91 18.85
CA LYS A 183 -0.52 18.13 20.02
C LYS A 183 -1.33 16.91 20.42
N ARG A 184 -1.68 16.04 19.46
CA ARG A 184 -2.58 14.89 19.64
C ARG A 184 -1.85 13.58 19.99
N ALA A 185 -0.52 13.60 20.01
CA ALA A 185 0.33 12.41 20.10
C ALA A 185 0.42 11.74 21.49
N ALA A 186 -0.26 12.28 22.51
CA ALA A 186 -0.21 11.76 23.87
C ALA A 186 -0.79 10.34 23.97
N LEU A 187 -0.10 9.46 24.70
CA LEU A 187 -0.57 8.11 25.02
C LEU A 187 -1.10 8.06 26.47
N PRO A 188 -2.25 7.42 26.71
CA PRO A 188 -2.72 7.19 28.08
C PRO A 188 -1.83 6.17 28.78
N SER A 189 -1.74 6.27 30.10
CA SER A 189 -0.80 5.49 30.92
C SER A 189 -0.99 3.98 30.81
N HIS A 190 -2.24 3.49 30.65
CA HIS A 190 -2.49 2.05 30.51
C HIS A 190 -1.88 1.47 29.23
N VAL A 191 -1.84 2.24 28.13
CA VAL A 191 -1.21 1.81 26.87
C VAL A 191 0.30 1.78 27.01
N VAL A 192 0.88 2.79 27.67
CA VAL A 192 2.32 2.82 27.97
C VAL A 192 2.73 1.62 28.80
N THR A 193 2.02 1.36 29.91
CA THR A 193 2.26 0.21 30.79
C THR A 193 2.08 -1.12 30.07
N MET A 194 1.06 -1.24 29.23
CA MET A 194 0.84 -2.47 28.44
C MET A 194 2.01 -2.75 27.49
N LEU A 195 2.49 -1.73 26.80
CA LEU A 195 3.64 -1.83 25.88
C LEU A 195 4.93 -2.23 26.60
N ASP A 196 5.17 -1.69 27.80
CA ASP A 196 6.36 -2.00 28.60
C ASP A 196 6.36 -3.42 29.16
N ASN A 197 5.17 -4.01 29.34
CA ASN A 197 5.01 -5.34 29.90
C ASN A 197 4.91 -6.45 28.83
N PHE A 198 4.91 -6.11 27.53
CA PHE A 198 4.93 -7.15 26.51
C PHE A 198 6.24 -7.93 26.54
N PRO A 199 6.19 -9.28 26.45
CA PRO A 199 7.40 -10.07 26.39
C PRO A 199 8.07 -9.89 25.02
N THR A 200 9.40 -10.01 24.98
CA THR A 200 10.20 -9.76 23.77
C THR A 200 9.95 -10.77 22.64
N ASN A 201 9.33 -11.91 22.93
CA ASN A 201 8.94 -12.91 21.93
C ASN A 201 7.59 -12.61 21.27
N LEU A 202 6.81 -11.64 21.76
CA LEU A 202 5.57 -11.22 21.10
C LEU A 202 5.92 -10.38 19.87
N HIS A 203 5.47 -10.82 18.70
CA HIS A 203 5.78 -10.18 17.43
C HIS A 203 5.42 -8.68 17.43
N PRO A 204 6.26 -7.78 16.88
CA PRO A 204 6.02 -6.32 16.93
C PRO A 204 4.68 -5.90 16.33
N MET A 205 4.22 -6.53 15.24
CA MET A 205 2.86 -6.29 14.72
C MET A 205 1.72 -6.67 15.68
N SER A 206 1.92 -7.70 16.50
CA SER A 206 0.93 -8.10 17.52
C SER A 206 0.90 -7.10 18.67
N GLN A 207 2.07 -6.62 19.12
CA GLN A 207 2.17 -5.53 20.10
C GLN A 207 1.49 -4.25 19.58
N PHE A 208 1.75 -3.92 18.31
CA PHE A 208 1.19 -2.74 17.64
C PHE A 208 -0.33 -2.81 17.57
N SER A 209 -0.87 -3.91 17.06
CA SER A 209 -2.31 -4.12 16.97
C SER A 209 -3.00 -4.06 18.35
N ALA A 210 -2.44 -4.74 19.35
CA ALA A 210 -3.00 -4.75 20.71
C ALA A 210 -3.01 -3.35 21.35
N ALA A 211 -1.92 -2.60 21.21
CA ALA A 211 -1.84 -1.21 21.66
C ALA A 211 -2.87 -0.30 20.99
N ILE A 212 -3.06 -0.45 19.68
CA ILE A 212 -4.09 0.29 18.94
C ILE A 212 -5.50 -0.11 19.43
N THR A 213 -5.76 -1.40 19.69
CA THR A 213 -7.03 -1.82 20.31
C THR A 213 -7.25 -1.15 21.66
N ALA A 214 -6.23 -1.12 22.53
CA ALA A 214 -6.33 -0.52 23.86
C ALA A 214 -6.50 1.01 23.83
N LEU A 215 -6.03 1.68 22.78
CA LEU A 215 -6.26 3.11 22.54
C LEU A 215 -7.71 3.45 22.21
N ASN A 216 -8.56 2.47 21.90
CA ASN A 216 -10.00 2.67 21.70
C ASN A 216 -10.70 3.30 22.91
N SER A 217 -10.13 3.19 24.13
CA SER A 217 -10.64 3.89 25.31
C SER A 217 -10.79 5.40 25.11
N GLU A 218 -10.02 5.96 24.19
CA GLU A 218 -10.00 7.39 23.85
C GLU A 218 -10.96 7.75 22.69
N SER A 219 -11.71 6.78 22.13
CA SER A 219 -12.53 7.01 20.93
C SER A 219 -13.70 7.96 21.22
N SER A 220 -13.65 9.12 20.58
CA SER A 220 -14.72 10.10 20.61
C SER A 220 -15.93 9.64 19.79
N PHE A 221 -15.71 8.90 18.69
CA PHE A 221 -16.81 8.36 17.88
C PHE A 221 -17.58 7.28 18.63
N ALA A 222 -16.91 6.34 19.30
CA ALA A 222 -17.58 5.29 20.08
C ALA A 222 -18.49 5.90 21.15
N ARG A 223 -17.98 6.91 21.88
CA ARG A 223 -18.77 7.66 22.87
C ARG A 223 -19.94 8.41 22.23
N ALA A 224 -19.69 9.23 21.20
CA ALA A 224 -20.73 10.02 20.54
C ALA A 224 -21.83 9.14 19.90
N TYR A 225 -21.46 7.98 19.36
CA TYR A 225 -22.41 7.01 18.83
C TYR A 225 -23.33 6.46 19.93
N SER A 226 -22.76 6.10 21.09
CA SER A 226 -23.54 5.63 22.24
C SER A 226 -24.49 6.70 22.80
N GLU A 227 -24.11 7.98 22.69
CA GLU A 227 -24.92 9.15 23.07
C GLU A 227 -25.98 9.52 22.01
N GLY A 228 -26.03 8.83 20.87
CA GLY A 228 -27.07 9.03 19.85
C GLY A 228 -26.78 10.13 18.83
N VAL A 229 -25.51 10.39 18.50
CA VAL A 229 -25.13 11.37 17.47
C VAL A 229 -25.82 11.11 16.12
N ASN A 230 -26.17 12.18 15.40
CA ASN A 230 -26.79 12.09 14.09
C ASN A 230 -25.86 11.44 13.05
N LYS A 231 -26.42 10.55 12.20
CA LYS A 231 -25.69 9.87 11.13
C LYS A 231 -24.92 10.81 10.19
N ALA A 232 -25.47 11.98 9.86
CA ALA A 232 -24.81 12.97 9.01
C ALA A 232 -23.53 13.56 9.63
N LYS A 233 -23.35 13.39 10.93
CA LYS A 233 -22.24 13.92 11.73
C LYS A 233 -21.21 12.86 12.11
N TYR A 234 -21.42 11.57 11.76
CA TYR A 234 -20.47 10.49 12.07
C TYR A 234 -19.05 10.80 11.61
N TRP A 235 -18.90 11.35 10.41
CA TRP A 235 -17.59 11.66 9.84
C TRP A 235 -16.80 12.68 10.65
N GLU A 236 -17.46 13.56 11.41
CA GLU A 236 -16.80 14.61 12.19
C GLU A 236 -16.03 14.03 13.38
N TYR A 237 -16.54 12.96 14.00
CA TYR A 237 -15.90 12.26 15.11
C TYR A 237 -14.90 11.21 14.61
N ILE A 238 -15.22 10.56 13.48
CA ILE A 238 -14.29 9.66 12.79
C ILE A 238 -13.05 10.43 12.33
N TYR A 239 -13.20 11.69 11.92
CA TYR A 239 -12.10 12.59 11.62
C TYR A 239 -11.23 12.84 12.86
N GLU A 240 -11.81 13.19 14.01
CA GLU A 240 -11.03 13.42 15.24
C GLU A 240 -10.27 12.16 15.65
N ASP A 241 -10.95 11.01 15.72
CA ASP A 241 -10.33 9.74 16.09
C ASP A 241 -9.23 9.33 15.09
N SER A 242 -9.39 9.63 13.79
CA SER A 242 -8.38 9.37 12.77
C SER A 242 -7.14 10.26 12.94
N MET A 243 -7.35 11.55 13.22
CA MET A 243 -6.26 12.52 13.48
C MET A 243 -5.49 12.15 14.74
N ASP A 244 -6.20 11.78 15.81
CA ASP A 244 -5.63 11.35 17.08
C ASP A 244 -4.87 10.04 16.93
N LEU A 245 -5.43 9.08 16.20
CA LEU A 245 -4.75 7.81 15.94
C LEU A 245 -3.44 8.05 15.17
N ILE A 246 -3.46 8.76 14.04
CA ILE A 246 -2.26 9.05 13.23
C ILE A 246 -1.18 9.73 14.08
N ALA A 247 -1.57 10.68 14.93
CA ALA A 247 -0.66 11.36 15.86
C ALA A 247 0.00 10.39 16.87
N LYS A 248 -0.75 9.42 17.38
CA LYS A 248 -0.29 8.47 18.41
C LYS A 248 0.51 7.29 17.83
N LEU A 249 0.34 6.96 16.55
CA LEU A 249 0.98 5.79 15.92
C LEU A 249 2.51 5.80 16.02
N PRO A 250 3.24 6.90 15.74
CA PRO A 250 4.68 6.95 15.94
C PRO A 250 5.12 6.68 17.38
N CYS A 251 4.38 7.18 18.36
CA CYS A 251 4.69 6.96 19.78
C CYS A 251 4.58 5.48 20.14
N VAL A 252 3.49 4.82 19.72
CA VAL A 252 3.29 3.37 19.94
C VAL A 252 4.37 2.58 19.22
N ALA A 253 4.59 2.85 17.93
CA ALA A 253 5.56 2.15 17.12
C ALA A 253 6.98 2.30 17.69
N ALA A 254 7.41 3.53 18.00
CA ALA A 254 8.73 3.77 18.57
C ALA A 254 8.91 3.10 19.93
N LYS A 255 7.87 3.06 20.78
CA LYS A 255 7.94 2.37 22.07
C LYS A 255 8.12 0.86 21.89
N ILE A 256 7.43 0.24 20.92
CA ILE A 256 7.66 -1.17 20.55
C ILE A 256 9.11 -1.37 20.08
N TYR A 257 9.60 -0.50 19.19
CA TYR A 257 10.96 -0.58 18.67
C TYR A 257 12.00 -0.51 19.80
N ARG A 258 11.87 0.46 20.71
CA ARG A 258 12.82 0.64 21.81
C ARG A 258 12.73 -0.46 22.85
N ASN A 259 11.53 -0.95 23.17
CA ASN A 259 11.35 -2.08 24.09
C ASN A 259 11.99 -3.36 23.54
N LEU A 260 11.86 -3.62 22.25
CA LEU A 260 12.41 -4.83 21.63
C LEU A 260 13.90 -4.75 21.33
N TYR A 261 14.41 -3.58 20.90
CA TYR A 261 15.72 -3.49 20.24
C TYR A 261 16.65 -2.45 20.85
N ARG A 262 16.19 -1.67 21.84
CA ARG A 262 16.98 -0.64 22.54
C ARG A 262 16.73 -0.69 24.05
N GLU A 263 16.59 -1.90 24.59
CA GLU A 263 16.57 -2.20 26.03
C GLU A 263 15.48 -1.43 26.83
N GLY A 264 14.36 -1.10 26.19
CA GLY A 264 13.28 -0.35 26.84
C GLY A 264 13.63 1.11 27.16
N SER A 265 14.64 1.67 26.48
CA SER A 265 14.98 3.09 26.63
C SER A 265 13.80 4.00 26.26
N SER A 266 13.74 5.16 26.93
CA SER A 266 12.68 6.16 26.68
C SER A 266 12.66 6.62 25.23
N ILE A 267 11.45 6.83 24.68
CA ILE A 267 11.25 7.43 23.36
C ILE A 267 11.44 8.96 23.36
N GLY A 268 11.61 9.58 24.53
CA GLY A 268 11.73 11.03 24.66
C GLY A 268 10.37 11.75 24.58
N ALA A 269 10.42 13.05 24.31
CA ALA A 269 9.24 13.91 24.19
C ALA A 269 9.00 14.29 22.73
N ILE A 270 7.74 14.55 22.39
CA ILE A 270 7.36 15.14 21.11
C ILE A 270 7.84 16.60 21.07
N ASP A 271 8.51 16.97 19.98
CA ASP A 271 8.84 18.35 19.68
C ASP A 271 7.82 18.93 18.71
N SER A 272 7.02 19.88 19.22
CA SER A 272 5.96 20.56 18.46
C SER A 272 6.43 21.43 17.30
N SER A 273 7.75 21.67 17.19
CA SER A 273 8.36 22.39 16.07
C SER A 273 8.74 21.50 14.89
N LEU A 274 8.76 20.18 15.07
CA LEU A 274 9.16 19.21 14.06
C LEU A 274 7.95 18.60 13.32
N ASP A 275 8.16 18.15 12.09
CA ASP A 275 7.19 17.34 11.36
C ASP A 275 7.05 15.92 11.94
N TRP A 276 6.02 15.22 11.50
CA TRP A 276 5.63 13.91 12.00
C TRP A 276 6.71 12.85 11.83
N SER A 277 7.38 12.85 10.67
CA SER A 277 8.42 11.86 10.36
C SER A 277 9.67 12.10 11.19
N HIS A 278 10.04 13.37 11.40
CA HIS A 278 11.19 13.74 12.23
C HIS A 278 10.96 13.45 13.71
N ASN A 279 9.76 13.73 14.24
CA ASN A 279 9.40 13.26 15.57
C ASN A 279 9.50 11.73 15.66
N PHE A 280 9.06 11.01 14.63
CA PHE A 280 9.14 9.55 14.62
C PHE A 280 10.57 9.02 14.63
N THR A 281 11.47 9.53 13.78
CA THR A 281 12.88 9.11 13.76
C THR A 281 13.60 9.43 15.07
N ASN A 282 13.35 10.61 15.65
CA ASN A 282 13.87 10.97 16.98
C ASN A 282 13.41 9.96 18.05
N MET A 283 12.11 9.64 18.06
CA MET A 283 11.55 8.66 18.99
C MET A 283 12.11 7.24 18.76
N LEU A 284 12.42 6.86 17.53
CA LEU A 284 13.10 5.59 17.22
C LEU A 284 14.58 5.58 17.65
N GLY A 285 15.19 6.75 17.83
CA GLY A 285 16.60 6.91 18.24
C GLY A 285 17.57 7.12 17.09
N TYR A 286 17.08 7.59 15.95
CA TYR A 286 17.90 7.93 14.79
C TYR A 286 18.03 9.45 14.68
N SER A 287 19.26 9.93 14.51
CA SER A 287 19.59 11.36 14.39
C SER A 287 20.15 11.75 13.02
N ASP A 288 20.37 10.78 12.12
CA ASP A 288 20.80 11.07 10.75
C ASP A 288 19.67 11.78 10.00
N ALA A 289 19.92 13.02 9.57
CA ALA A 289 18.95 13.83 8.82
C ALA A 289 18.49 13.13 7.52
N THR A 290 19.35 12.33 6.91
CA THR A 290 19.05 11.57 5.69
C THR A 290 18.13 10.39 5.98
N PHE A 291 18.23 9.76 7.16
CA PHE A 291 17.26 8.75 7.58
C PHE A 291 15.88 9.37 7.82
N THR A 292 15.82 10.61 8.32
CA THR A 292 14.56 11.36 8.42
C THR A 292 13.96 11.66 7.05
N GLU A 293 14.77 12.04 6.05
CA GLU A 293 14.31 12.17 4.66
C GLU A 293 13.79 10.85 4.09
N LEU A 294 14.52 9.74 4.31
CA LEU A 294 14.06 8.40 3.94
C LEU A 294 12.70 8.08 4.58
N MET A 295 12.52 8.40 5.86
CA MET A 295 11.27 8.15 6.57
C MET A 295 10.12 8.97 6.00
N ARG A 296 10.33 10.24 5.64
CA ARG A 296 9.34 11.09 4.95
C ARG A 296 8.90 10.47 3.63
N LEU A 297 9.85 10.05 2.80
CA LEU A 297 9.57 9.38 1.53
C LEU A 297 8.84 8.05 1.75
N TYR A 298 9.36 7.19 2.63
CA TYR A 298 8.81 5.86 2.92
C TYR A 298 7.34 5.95 3.38
N LEU A 299 7.06 6.82 4.34
CA LEU A 299 5.72 7.00 4.90
C LEU A 299 4.74 7.61 3.87
N THR A 300 5.24 8.42 2.94
CA THR A 300 4.43 8.96 1.85
C THR A 300 4.06 7.90 0.80
N ILE A 301 5.00 7.08 0.34
CA ILE A 301 4.76 6.18 -0.81
C ILE A 301 4.08 4.86 -0.46
N HIS A 302 4.10 4.44 0.81
CA HIS A 302 3.38 3.24 1.29
C HIS A 302 1.96 3.56 1.83
N SER A 303 1.60 4.84 1.81
CA SER A 303 0.42 5.40 2.50
C SER A 303 -0.89 4.76 2.07
N ASP A 304 -1.04 4.46 0.78
CA ASP A 304 -2.27 3.92 0.21
C ASP A 304 -2.00 3.13 -1.07
N HIS A 305 -2.84 2.14 -1.37
CA HIS A 305 -2.77 1.39 -2.63
C HIS A 305 -4.11 0.68 -2.92
N GLU A 306 -5.11 1.49 -3.29
CA GLU A 306 -6.51 1.07 -3.47
C GLU A 306 -7.12 0.42 -2.21
N GLY A 307 -8.37 -0.03 -2.33
CA GLY A 307 -9.10 -0.69 -1.24
C GLY A 307 -9.08 -2.21 -1.25
N GLY A 308 -8.57 -2.84 -2.32
CA GLY A 308 -8.64 -4.30 -2.50
C GLY A 308 -7.58 -5.10 -1.74
N ASN A 309 -6.54 -4.45 -1.22
CA ASN A 309 -5.54 -5.11 -0.39
C ASN A 309 -6.12 -5.42 1.01
N VAL A 310 -5.66 -6.51 1.63
CA VAL A 310 -6.25 -7.07 2.86
C VAL A 310 -6.35 -6.04 3.99
N SER A 311 -5.32 -5.21 4.19
CA SER A 311 -5.34 -4.18 5.25
C SER A 311 -6.39 -3.10 5.00
N ALA A 312 -6.47 -2.56 3.78
CA ALA A 312 -7.43 -1.51 3.45
C ALA A 312 -8.87 -2.05 3.46
N HIS A 313 -9.08 -3.23 2.88
CA HIS A 313 -10.39 -3.88 2.88
C HIS A 313 -10.84 -4.22 4.30
N THR A 314 -9.95 -4.72 5.16
CA THR A 314 -10.30 -5.04 6.55
C THR A 314 -10.68 -3.79 7.34
N SER A 315 -9.94 -2.68 7.18
CA SER A 315 -10.30 -1.39 7.78
C SER A 315 -11.69 -0.93 7.32
N HIS A 316 -11.95 -1.02 6.01
CA HIS A 316 -13.24 -0.68 5.43
C HIS A 316 -14.38 -1.55 5.95
N LEU A 317 -14.19 -2.87 5.95
CA LEU A 317 -15.16 -3.87 6.39
C LEU A 317 -15.55 -3.67 7.85
N VAL A 318 -14.57 -3.59 8.75
CA VAL A 318 -14.81 -3.38 10.19
C VAL A 318 -15.45 -2.01 10.43
N GLY A 319 -14.94 -0.96 9.77
CA GLY A 319 -15.53 0.38 9.85
C GLY A 319 -16.96 0.45 9.30
N SER A 320 -17.34 -0.41 8.35
CA SER A 320 -18.70 -0.47 7.80
C SER A 320 -19.75 -0.92 8.83
N ALA A 321 -19.32 -1.64 9.86
CA ALA A 321 -20.14 -1.99 11.03
C ALA A 321 -20.23 -0.85 12.06
N LEU A 322 -19.68 0.33 11.75
CA LEU A 322 -19.57 1.48 12.64
C LEU A 322 -18.68 1.23 13.87
N SER A 323 -17.69 0.35 13.73
CA SER A 323 -16.53 0.40 14.61
C SER A 323 -15.73 1.67 14.32
N ASP A 324 -15.19 2.28 15.37
CA ASP A 324 -14.35 3.47 15.30
C ASP A 324 -12.99 3.20 14.60
N PRO A 325 -12.19 4.26 14.34
CA PRO A 325 -10.92 4.13 13.64
C PRO A 325 -9.88 3.26 14.35
N TYR A 326 -9.85 3.23 15.68
CA TYR A 326 -8.88 2.42 16.43
C TYR A 326 -9.13 0.93 16.20
N LEU A 327 -10.37 0.47 16.38
CA LEU A 327 -10.73 -0.93 16.15
C LEU A 327 -10.58 -1.34 14.69
N SER A 328 -11.01 -0.47 13.76
CA SER A 328 -10.89 -0.71 12.32
C SER A 328 -9.43 -0.83 11.88
N PHE A 329 -8.56 0.02 12.40
CA PHE A 329 -7.14 0.02 12.06
C PHE A 329 -6.38 -1.13 12.74
N SER A 330 -6.69 -1.47 14.00
CA SER A 330 -6.13 -2.65 14.68
C SER A 330 -6.44 -3.94 13.91
N ALA A 331 -7.68 -4.12 13.46
CA ALA A 331 -8.05 -5.26 12.61
C ALA A 331 -7.26 -5.26 11.28
N ALA A 332 -7.09 -4.09 10.66
CA ALA A 332 -6.27 -3.94 9.46
C ALA A 332 -4.81 -4.34 9.69
N MET A 333 -4.24 -4.05 10.86
CA MET A 333 -2.88 -4.48 11.23
C MET A 333 -2.76 -5.99 11.40
N ASN A 334 -3.80 -6.66 11.89
CA ASN A 334 -3.83 -8.13 11.93
C ASN A 334 -3.81 -8.71 10.51
N GLY A 335 -4.57 -8.12 9.58
CA GLY A 335 -4.52 -8.49 8.17
C GLY A 335 -3.16 -8.18 7.51
N LEU A 336 -2.55 -7.04 7.85
CA LEU A 336 -1.23 -6.64 7.36
C LEU A 336 -0.11 -7.55 7.86
N ALA A 337 -0.22 -8.10 9.07
CA ALA A 337 0.73 -9.07 9.62
C ALA A 337 0.68 -10.42 8.89
N GLY A 338 -0.34 -10.67 8.05
CA GLY A 338 -0.43 -11.87 7.23
C GLY A 338 0.76 -12.01 6.28
N PRO A 339 1.42 -13.19 6.20
CA PRO A 339 2.59 -13.39 5.35
C PRO A 339 2.38 -13.08 3.86
N LEU A 340 1.14 -13.24 3.36
CA LEU A 340 0.78 -12.93 1.97
C LEU A 340 0.54 -11.44 1.69
N HIS A 341 0.74 -10.58 2.69
CA HIS A 341 0.51 -9.14 2.56
C HIS A 341 1.72 -8.32 3.03
N GLY A 342 2.11 -8.42 4.29
CA GLY A 342 3.08 -7.48 4.89
C GLY A 342 4.54 -7.91 4.94
N LEU A 343 4.92 -9.05 4.34
CA LEU A 343 6.29 -9.61 4.45
C LEU A 343 7.17 -9.46 3.20
N ALA A 344 6.66 -8.89 2.10
CA ALA A 344 7.40 -8.83 0.84
C ALA A 344 8.75 -8.12 0.96
N ASN A 345 8.84 -7.03 1.72
CA ASN A 345 10.09 -6.32 2.00
C ASN A 345 11.12 -7.25 2.70
N GLN A 346 10.71 -7.94 3.76
CA GLN A 346 11.57 -8.86 4.48
C GLN A 346 12.01 -10.05 3.61
N GLU A 347 11.09 -10.63 2.83
CA GLU A 347 11.39 -11.75 1.93
C GLU A 347 12.45 -11.36 0.89
N VAL A 348 12.36 -10.14 0.33
CA VAL A 348 13.38 -9.59 -0.57
C VAL A 348 14.72 -9.46 0.15
N LEU A 349 14.76 -8.84 1.34
CA LEU A 349 16.02 -8.58 2.02
C LEU A 349 16.73 -9.87 2.48
N VAL A 350 15.98 -10.86 2.96
CA VAL A 350 16.50 -12.20 3.27
C VAL A 350 17.10 -12.85 2.03
N TRP A 351 16.40 -12.79 0.89
CA TRP A 351 16.88 -13.35 -0.36
C TRP A 351 18.14 -12.65 -0.88
N LEU A 352 18.18 -11.31 -0.85
CA LEU A 352 19.35 -10.53 -1.25
C LEU A 352 20.56 -10.83 -0.37
N THR A 353 20.36 -10.95 0.94
CA THR A 353 21.44 -11.30 1.89
C THR A 353 22.01 -12.68 1.62
N ALA A 354 21.13 -13.66 1.34
CA ALA A 354 21.56 -15.01 0.97
C ALA A 354 22.32 -15.01 -0.37
N LEU A 355 21.81 -14.29 -1.38
CA LEU A 355 22.45 -14.13 -2.68
C LEU A 355 23.85 -13.51 -2.57
N GLN A 356 23.99 -12.40 -1.84
CA GLN A 356 25.28 -11.75 -1.65
C GLN A 356 26.28 -12.66 -0.94
N LYS A 357 25.82 -13.43 0.05
CA LYS A 357 26.65 -14.42 0.76
C LYS A 357 27.08 -15.58 -0.15
N GLU A 358 26.20 -16.05 -1.02
CA GLU A 358 26.46 -17.17 -1.94
C GLU A 358 27.43 -16.79 -3.05
N MET A 359 27.21 -15.63 -3.67
CA MET A 359 27.98 -15.21 -4.84
C MET A 359 29.28 -14.47 -4.49
N GLY A 360 29.43 -14.00 -3.25
CA GLY A 360 30.54 -13.14 -2.84
C GLY A 360 30.37 -11.69 -3.35
N GLY A 361 31.41 -10.87 -3.18
CA GLY A 361 31.40 -9.40 -3.36
C GLY A 361 30.83 -8.86 -4.68
N GLU A 362 31.67 -8.27 -5.54
CA GLU A 362 31.19 -7.78 -6.84
C GLU A 362 31.12 -8.94 -7.85
N VAL A 363 29.94 -9.17 -8.40
CA VAL A 363 29.62 -10.28 -9.31
C VAL A 363 29.45 -9.73 -10.72
N SER A 364 29.91 -10.45 -11.74
CA SER A 364 29.68 -10.04 -13.14
C SER A 364 28.20 -10.17 -13.53
N ASP A 365 27.75 -9.35 -14.48
CA ASP A 365 26.37 -9.42 -14.99
C ASP A 365 26.03 -10.80 -15.59
N GLU A 366 27.01 -11.47 -16.19
CA GLU A 366 26.87 -12.83 -16.73
C GLU A 366 26.62 -13.87 -15.63
N ALA A 367 27.45 -13.87 -14.58
CA ALA A 367 27.28 -14.79 -13.45
C ALA A 367 25.97 -14.54 -12.70
N MET A 368 25.59 -13.27 -12.54
CA MET A 368 24.30 -12.90 -11.94
C MET A 368 23.12 -13.36 -12.80
N ARG A 369 23.20 -13.19 -14.12
CA ARG A 369 22.19 -13.68 -15.07
C ARG A 369 22.04 -15.20 -15.00
N ASP A 370 23.15 -15.94 -14.93
CA ASP A 370 23.13 -17.40 -14.79
C ASP A 370 22.49 -17.84 -13.47
N TYR A 371 22.79 -17.14 -12.37
CA TYR A 371 22.14 -17.37 -11.08
C TYR A 371 20.61 -17.21 -11.16
N ILE A 372 20.13 -16.13 -11.79
CA ILE A 372 18.70 -15.87 -11.96
C ILE A 372 18.06 -16.95 -12.84
N TRP A 373 18.69 -17.35 -13.94
CA TRP A 373 18.21 -18.45 -14.78
C TRP A 373 18.11 -19.77 -14.01
N ASN A 374 19.13 -20.12 -13.22
CA ASN A 374 19.14 -21.33 -12.40
C ASN A 374 18.03 -21.32 -11.34
N THR A 375 17.81 -20.16 -10.70
CA THR A 375 16.70 -19.94 -9.77
C THR A 375 15.36 -20.21 -10.46
N LEU A 376 15.12 -19.62 -11.62
CA LEU A 376 13.87 -19.80 -12.36
C LEU A 376 13.67 -21.22 -12.90
N LYS A 377 14.74 -21.89 -13.36
CA LYS A 377 14.71 -23.28 -13.83
C LYS A 377 14.39 -24.28 -12.70
N SER A 378 14.77 -23.96 -11.47
CA SER A 378 14.42 -24.75 -10.28
C SER A 378 12.98 -24.56 -9.79
N GLY A 379 12.16 -23.77 -10.49
CA GLY A 379 10.77 -23.48 -10.10
C GLY A 379 10.64 -22.43 -8.99
N ARG A 380 11.73 -21.76 -8.60
CA ARG A 380 11.70 -20.61 -7.68
C ARG A 380 11.39 -19.32 -8.44
N VAL A 381 11.03 -18.27 -7.70
CA VAL A 381 10.76 -16.92 -8.20
C VAL A 381 11.82 -15.95 -7.69
N VAL A 382 11.95 -14.79 -8.34
CA VAL A 382 12.76 -13.68 -7.85
C VAL A 382 11.87 -12.76 -7.01
N PRO A 383 12.06 -12.66 -5.68
CA PRO A 383 11.23 -11.82 -4.83
C PRO A 383 11.21 -10.36 -5.28
N GLY A 384 10.06 -9.70 -5.18
CA GLY A 384 9.89 -8.30 -5.60
C GLY A 384 9.72 -8.07 -7.10
N TYR A 385 9.86 -9.10 -7.95
CA TYR A 385 9.66 -9.02 -9.40
C TYR A 385 8.45 -9.85 -9.85
N GLY A 386 7.70 -9.32 -10.82
CA GLY A 386 6.55 -10.03 -11.41
C GLY A 386 5.22 -9.55 -10.85
N HIS A 387 4.63 -8.50 -11.46
CA HIS A 387 3.32 -7.98 -11.06
C HIS A 387 2.20 -8.44 -12.00
N ALA A 388 1.01 -8.70 -11.46
CA ALA A 388 -0.14 -9.11 -12.27
C ALA A 388 -0.77 -8.00 -13.14
N VAL A 389 -0.43 -6.72 -12.88
CA VAL A 389 -1.19 -5.54 -13.34
C VAL A 389 -0.27 -4.46 -13.92
N LEU A 390 0.73 -4.00 -13.14
CA LEU A 390 1.66 -2.96 -13.56
C LEU A 390 2.50 -3.37 -14.78
N ARG A 391 2.46 -2.57 -15.84
CA ARG A 391 3.16 -2.86 -17.11
C ARG A 391 4.58 -2.30 -17.21
N LYS A 392 4.96 -1.44 -16.26
CA LYS A 392 6.31 -0.85 -16.12
C LYS A 392 6.77 -0.91 -14.66
N THR A 393 8.00 -0.51 -14.41
CA THR A 393 8.56 -0.35 -13.06
C THR A 393 7.63 0.48 -12.18
N ASP A 394 7.33 -0.03 -10.99
CA ASP A 394 6.54 0.70 -10.00
C ASP A 394 7.21 2.05 -9.69
N PRO A 395 6.52 3.19 -9.83
CA PRO A 395 7.12 4.49 -9.55
C PRO A 395 7.60 4.64 -8.10
N ARG A 396 7.07 3.83 -7.17
CA ARG A 396 7.56 3.76 -5.78
C ARG A 396 8.90 3.02 -5.65
N TYR A 397 9.21 2.11 -6.57
CA TYR A 397 10.56 1.54 -6.68
C TYR A 397 11.52 2.62 -7.22
N THR A 398 11.10 3.34 -8.26
CA THR A 398 11.93 4.36 -8.91
C THR A 398 12.35 5.47 -7.95
N CYS A 399 11.43 6.06 -7.17
CA CYS A 399 11.81 7.14 -6.24
C CYS A 399 12.77 6.66 -5.13
N GLN A 400 12.63 5.42 -4.66
CA GLN A 400 13.57 4.81 -3.71
C GLN A 400 14.95 4.57 -4.34
N GLN A 401 14.99 4.22 -5.62
CA GLN A 401 16.23 4.07 -6.37
C GLN A 401 16.92 5.42 -6.58
N GLU A 402 16.17 6.48 -6.91
CA GLU A 402 16.69 7.85 -7.01
C GLU A 402 17.29 8.32 -5.67
N PHE A 403 16.58 8.07 -4.56
CA PHE A 403 17.09 8.34 -3.21
C PHE A 403 18.41 7.61 -2.95
N ALA A 404 18.47 6.31 -3.29
CA ALA A 404 19.66 5.50 -3.09
C ALA A 404 20.87 6.01 -3.90
N PHE A 405 20.66 6.37 -5.17
CA PHE A 405 21.71 6.95 -5.99
C PHE A 405 22.30 8.23 -5.42
N LYS A 406 21.46 9.05 -4.79
CA LYS A 406 21.90 10.31 -4.20
C LYS A 406 22.64 10.13 -2.87
N HIS A 407 22.17 9.20 -2.03
CA HIS A 407 22.58 9.14 -0.62
C HIS A 407 23.44 7.93 -0.24
N LEU A 408 23.36 6.82 -0.98
CA LEU A 408 24.11 5.59 -0.72
C LEU A 408 24.54 4.84 -2.00
N PRO A 409 25.09 5.52 -3.04
CA PRO A 409 25.41 4.89 -4.33
C PRO A 409 26.47 3.79 -4.24
N ASN A 410 27.29 3.83 -3.19
CA ASN A 410 28.39 2.90 -2.98
C ASN A 410 28.04 1.71 -2.06
N ASP A 411 26.82 1.68 -1.50
CA ASP A 411 26.40 0.58 -0.65
C ASP A 411 26.36 -0.75 -1.44
N PRO A 412 27.02 -1.82 -0.96
CA PRO A 412 27.07 -3.09 -1.67
C PRO A 412 25.71 -3.73 -1.92
N MET A 413 24.76 -3.60 -0.99
CA MET A 413 23.42 -4.16 -1.15
C MET A 413 22.59 -3.36 -2.15
N PHE A 414 22.71 -2.03 -2.16
CA PHE A 414 22.12 -1.20 -3.20
C PHE A 414 22.70 -1.52 -4.59
N LYS A 415 24.03 -1.66 -4.72
CA LYS A 415 24.68 -2.07 -5.98
C LYS A 415 24.09 -3.39 -6.49
N LEU A 416 23.88 -4.37 -5.61
CA LEU A 416 23.23 -5.65 -5.95
C LEU A 416 21.79 -5.45 -6.43
N VAL A 417 20.97 -4.68 -5.71
CA VAL A 417 19.59 -4.35 -6.13
C VAL A 417 19.57 -3.68 -7.50
N HIS A 418 20.48 -2.72 -7.74
CA HIS A 418 20.58 -2.04 -9.03
C HIS A 418 21.08 -2.95 -10.16
N GLN A 419 22.00 -3.87 -9.87
CA GLN A 419 22.43 -4.88 -10.84
C GLN A 419 21.26 -5.82 -11.22
N LEU A 420 20.49 -6.28 -10.24
CA LEU A 420 19.30 -7.09 -10.48
C LEU A 420 18.26 -6.36 -11.34
N TYR A 421 18.08 -5.05 -11.14
CA TYR A 421 17.19 -4.24 -11.98
C TYR A 421 17.56 -4.26 -13.46
N LYS A 422 18.86 -4.31 -13.79
CA LYS A 422 19.33 -4.40 -15.18
C LYS A 422 19.10 -5.79 -15.80
N ILE A 423 19.16 -6.83 -14.98
CA ILE A 423 19.25 -8.22 -15.45
C ILE A 423 17.90 -8.93 -15.41
N VAL A 424 17.22 -8.90 -14.27
CA VAL A 424 16.04 -9.72 -13.99
C VAL A 424 14.90 -9.47 -14.98
N PRO A 425 14.56 -8.21 -15.36
CA PRO A 425 13.45 -7.99 -16.28
C PRO A 425 13.65 -8.68 -17.64
N ASN A 426 14.87 -8.61 -18.19
CA ASN A 426 15.20 -9.25 -19.47
C ASN A 426 15.13 -10.78 -19.37
N VAL A 427 15.64 -11.36 -18.28
CA VAL A 427 15.56 -12.81 -18.05
C VAL A 427 14.10 -13.28 -17.96
N LEU A 428 13.25 -12.52 -17.26
CA LEU A 428 11.82 -12.85 -17.14
C LEU A 428 11.06 -12.72 -18.47
N LEU A 429 11.41 -11.73 -19.31
CA LEU A 429 10.87 -11.60 -20.67
C LEU A 429 11.26 -12.79 -21.54
N GLU A 430 12.55 -13.17 -21.53
CA GLU A 430 13.04 -14.33 -22.28
C GLU A 430 12.40 -15.65 -21.81
N GLN A 431 12.13 -15.79 -20.50
CA GLN A 431 11.42 -16.94 -19.96
C GLN A 431 9.96 -17.03 -20.47
N GLY A 432 9.33 -15.89 -20.77
CA GLY A 432 7.98 -15.82 -21.33
C GLY A 432 6.84 -16.25 -20.38
N LYS A 433 7.11 -16.43 -19.08
CA LYS A 433 6.10 -16.81 -18.07
C LYS A 433 5.52 -15.62 -17.31
N ALA A 434 6.35 -14.64 -16.97
CA ALA A 434 5.93 -13.46 -16.24
C ALA A 434 5.19 -12.50 -17.17
N LYS A 435 3.96 -12.10 -16.81
CA LYS A 435 3.18 -11.16 -17.63
C LYS A 435 3.81 -9.77 -17.65
N ASN A 436 4.27 -9.29 -16.49
CA ASN A 436 4.99 -8.02 -16.36
C ASN A 436 6.23 -8.24 -15.49
N PRO A 437 7.45 -8.07 -16.05
CA PRO A 437 8.70 -8.52 -15.44
C PRO A 437 9.36 -7.51 -14.50
N TRP A 438 8.64 -6.44 -14.11
CA TRP A 438 9.21 -5.29 -13.42
C TRP A 438 9.15 -5.40 -11.90
N PRO A 439 10.03 -4.69 -11.16
CA PRO A 439 10.01 -4.70 -9.72
C PRO A 439 8.93 -3.80 -9.12
N ASN A 440 8.57 -4.09 -7.87
CA ASN A 440 7.69 -3.27 -7.05
C ASN A 440 8.45 -2.57 -5.90
N VAL A 441 7.74 -1.75 -5.12
CA VAL A 441 8.30 -1.00 -3.98
C VAL A 441 9.10 -1.87 -2.97
N ASP A 442 8.68 -3.11 -2.74
CA ASP A 442 9.27 -4.01 -1.75
C ASP A 442 10.62 -4.57 -2.20
N ALA A 443 10.92 -4.52 -3.50
CA ALA A 443 12.21 -4.92 -4.06
C ALA A 443 13.37 -3.98 -3.65
N HIS A 444 13.07 -2.81 -3.05
CA HIS A 444 14.05 -1.76 -2.79
C HIS A 444 14.06 -1.25 -1.34
N SER A 445 12.93 -1.25 -0.65
CA SER A 445 12.78 -0.59 0.66
C SER A 445 13.69 -1.17 1.74
N GLY A 446 13.88 -2.49 1.76
CA GLY A 446 14.68 -3.17 2.78
C GLY A 446 16.15 -2.73 2.82
N VAL A 447 16.78 -2.51 1.66
CA VAL A 447 18.20 -2.09 1.61
C VAL A 447 18.40 -0.66 2.08
N LEU A 448 17.41 0.21 1.87
CA LEU A 448 17.44 1.59 2.38
C LEU A 448 17.38 1.61 3.90
N LEU A 449 16.45 0.85 4.49
CA LEU A 449 16.33 0.75 5.95
C LEU A 449 17.60 0.15 6.57
N GLN A 450 18.11 -0.94 5.99
CA GLN A 450 19.31 -1.63 6.48
C GLN A 450 20.53 -0.69 6.48
N TYR A 451 20.72 0.11 5.43
CA TYR A 451 21.87 1.02 5.31
C TYR A 451 21.97 2.01 6.47
N TYR A 452 20.83 2.58 6.91
CA TYR A 452 20.82 3.53 8.03
C TYR A 452 20.81 2.85 9.40
N GLY A 453 20.92 1.51 9.47
CA GLY A 453 20.99 0.77 10.72
C GLY A 453 19.63 0.33 11.29
N MET A 454 18.54 0.47 10.54
CA MET A 454 17.25 -0.16 10.84
C MET A 454 17.29 -1.57 10.25
N THR A 455 17.78 -2.55 11.03
CA THR A 455 18.11 -3.90 10.53
C THR A 455 17.13 -4.98 11.04
N GLU A 456 16.23 -4.60 11.94
CA GLU A 456 15.32 -5.52 12.63
C GLU A 456 14.09 -5.84 11.75
N MET A 457 14.28 -6.71 10.76
CA MET A 457 13.30 -7.03 9.71
C MET A 457 11.87 -7.33 10.21
N ASN A 458 11.69 -7.95 11.38
CA ASN A 458 10.36 -8.20 11.95
C ASN A 458 9.58 -6.90 12.22
N TYR A 459 10.27 -5.76 12.37
CA TYR A 459 9.69 -4.45 12.62
C TYR A 459 9.27 -3.70 11.34
N TYR A 460 9.75 -4.10 10.16
CA TYR A 460 9.48 -3.36 8.91
C TYR A 460 7.98 -3.24 8.59
N THR A 461 7.19 -4.27 8.92
CA THR A 461 5.73 -4.24 8.75
C THR A 461 5.06 -3.22 9.69
N VAL A 462 5.66 -2.86 10.84
CA VAL A 462 5.16 -1.77 11.69
C VAL A 462 5.32 -0.43 11.00
N LEU A 463 6.48 -0.17 10.36
CA LEU A 463 6.67 1.04 9.53
C LEU A 463 5.63 1.10 8.40
N PHE A 464 5.38 -0.04 7.76
CA PHE A 464 4.33 -0.14 6.74
C PHE A 464 2.94 0.18 7.34
N GLY A 465 2.61 -0.36 8.51
CA GLY A 465 1.39 -0.04 9.23
C GLY A 465 1.23 1.46 9.49
N VAL A 466 2.25 2.10 10.07
CA VAL A 466 2.27 3.55 10.35
C VAL A 466 2.01 4.37 9.09
N SER A 467 2.64 4.03 7.96
CA SER A 467 2.38 4.66 6.67
C SER A 467 0.94 4.43 6.19
N ARG A 468 0.50 3.16 6.17
CA ARG A 468 -0.80 2.74 5.63
C ARG A 468 -1.99 3.35 6.37
N ALA A 469 -1.80 3.77 7.62
CA ALA A 469 -2.80 4.52 8.38
C ALA A 469 -3.31 5.74 7.62
N LEU A 470 -2.43 6.46 6.92
CA LEU A 470 -2.78 7.69 6.22
C LEU A 470 -3.87 7.44 5.16
N GLY A 471 -3.72 6.40 4.35
CA GLY A 471 -4.69 6.04 3.32
C GLY A 471 -6.00 5.49 3.87
N VAL A 472 -5.92 4.46 4.71
CA VAL A 472 -7.12 3.76 5.19
C VAL A 472 -7.98 4.65 6.09
N LEU A 473 -7.37 5.54 6.88
CA LEU A 473 -8.10 6.47 7.74
C LEU A 473 -8.68 7.65 6.93
N ALA A 474 -7.96 8.14 5.91
CA ALA A 474 -8.55 9.10 4.97
C ALA A 474 -9.79 8.53 4.27
N GLN A 475 -9.74 7.27 3.83
CA GLN A 475 -10.91 6.59 3.27
C GLN A 475 -11.99 6.35 4.33
N LEU A 476 -11.64 6.01 5.57
CA LEU A 476 -12.64 5.74 6.61
C LEU A 476 -13.47 6.99 6.92
N ILE A 477 -12.84 8.16 6.95
CA ILE A 477 -13.52 9.47 7.06
C ILE A 477 -14.53 9.62 5.91
N TRP A 478 -14.11 9.42 4.66
CA TRP A 478 -14.99 9.51 3.50
C TRP A 478 -16.11 8.47 3.51
N SER A 479 -15.83 7.25 3.95
CA SER A 479 -16.83 6.18 4.02
C SER A 479 -17.99 6.56 4.95
N ARG A 480 -17.70 7.29 6.04
CA ARG A 480 -18.70 7.82 6.97
C ARG A 480 -19.35 9.11 6.45
N ALA A 481 -18.57 9.99 5.82
CA ALA A 481 -19.08 11.22 5.23
C ALA A 481 -20.08 10.94 4.09
N LEU A 482 -19.85 9.88 3.32
CA LEU A 482 -20.72 9.44 2.22
C LEU A 482 -21.81 8.48 2.69
N GLY A 483 -21.85 8.13 3.98
CA GLY A 483 -22.85 7.24 4.55
C GLY A 483 -22.84 5.84 3.96
N PHE A 484 -21.66 5.31 3.60
CA PHE A 484 -21.53 3.95 3.07
C PHE A 484 -22.12 2.94 4.06
N PRO A 485 -22.91 1.97 3.57
CA PRO A 485 -23.61 1.01 4.41
C PRO A 485 -22.66 -0.05 4.96
N LEU A 486 -23.20 -0.91 5.82
CA LEU A 486 -22.56 -2.17 6.20
C LEU A 486 -22.20 -2.99 4.96
N GLU A 487 -20.95 -3.42 4.85
CA GLU A 487 -20.51 -4.37 3.85
C GLU A 487 -21.05 -5.77 4.21
N ARG A 488 -21.79 -6.39 3.30
CA ARG A 488 -22.49 -7.67 3.56
C ARG A 488 -22.63 -8.53 2.30
N PRO A 489 -21.53 -9.09 1.76
CA PRO A 489 -21.61 -10.02 0.64
C PRO A 489 -22.42 -11.26 1.01
N LYS A 490 -23.04 -11.90 0.02
CA LYS A 490 -23.76 -13.16 0.20
C LYS A 490 -22.80 -14.34 -0.04
N SER A 491 -22.64 -15.20 0.96
CA SER A 491 -21.91 -16.47 0.79
C SER A 491 -22.82 -17.55 0.20
N MET A 492 -22.19 -18.54 -0.45
CA MET A 492 -22.81 -19.77 -0.95
C MET A 492 -21.90 -20.96 -0.66
N SER A 493 -22.48 -22.12 -0.35
CA SER A 493 -21.75 -23.39 -0.29
C SER A 493 -21.50 -23.94 -1.70
N THR A 494 -20.59 -24.90 -1.83
CA THR A 494 -20.37 -25.66 -3.08
C THR A 494 -21.68 -26.26 -3.60
N ASP A 495 -22.46 -26.93 -2.75
CA ASP A 495 -23.77 -27.50 -3.13
C ASP A 495 -24.75 -26.43 -3.60
N GLY A 496 -24.73 -25.26 -2.96
CA GLY A 496 -25.54 -24.11 -3.36
C GLY A 496 -25.16 -23.59 -4.74
N LEU A 497 -23.85 -23.52 -5.05
CA LEU A 497 -23.36 -23.13 -6.37
C LEU A 497 -23.67 -24.20 -7.43
N MET A 498 -23.48 -25.48 -7.14
CA MET A 498 -23.83 -26.59 -8.03
C MET A 498 -25.32 -26.56 -8.38
N THR A 499 -26.17 -26.40 -7.36
CA THR A 499 -27.62 -26.26 -7.54
C THR A 499 -27.95 -25.03 -8.40
N LEU A 500 -27.31 -23.88 -8.14
CA LEU A 500 -27.52 -22.63 -8.88
C LEU A 500 -27.19 -22.77 -10.37
N VAL A 501 -26.13 -23.51 -10.72
CA VAL A 501 -25.71 -23.70 -12.11
C VAL A 501 -26.31 -24.93 -12.77
N GLY A 502 -27.16 -25.69 -12.07
CA GLY A 502 -27.80 -26.91 -12.58
C GLY A 502 -26.84 -28.08 -12.73
N ALA A 503 -25.70 -28.09 -12.01
CA ALA A 503 -24.86 -29.28 -11.94
C ALA A 503 -25.60 -30.36 -11.13
N ASN A 504 -25.97 -31.45 -11.81
CA ASN A 504 -26.67 -32.58 -11.18
C ASN A 504 -25.89 -33.06 -9.95
N LYS A 505 -26.60 -33.34 -8.85
CA LYS A 505 -26.07 -34.09 -7.71
C LYS A 505 -25.82 -35.53 -8.13
N SER A 506 -24.81 -35.77 -8.97
CA SER A 506 -24.37 -37.11 -9.29
C SER A 506 -23.44 -37.60 -8.18
N GLY A 507 -24.02 -38.38 -7.25
CA GLY A 507 -23.38 -39.45 -6.48
C GLY A 507 -22.23 -39.06 -5.57
#